data_AF-A0A452QDC6-F1
#
_entry.id   AF-A0A452QDC6-F1
#
_cell.length_a   1.000
_cell.length_b   1.000
_cell.length_c   1.000
_cell.angle_alpha   90.00
_cell.angle_beta   90.00
_cell.angle_gamma   90.00
#
_symmetry.space_group_name_H-M   'P 1'
#
loop_
_entity.id
_entity.type
_entity.pdbx_description
1 polymer ?
#
loop_
_entity_poly.entity_id
_entity_poly.type
_entity_poly.pdbx_seq_one_letter_code
_entity_poly.pdbx_strand_id
1 'polypeptide(L)'
;MPICDPCEPGSFLTYPNGETSCQPCAKCREDQEMVAACTRTSNQQCQCKTGSFYCDSPDCTESCYRCRRCSGATLRPCNATSDTVCDTEPGPETPGEKKSQYVSGYIVAVVIAVLLFLIIYCCKGQRKLAPGVWPHQWLVRFWKG
;
A
#
# COMPACT_ATOMS: atom_id res chain seq x y z
N MET A 1 -11.61 -1.90 -50.85
CA MET A 1 -10.76 -2.43 -49.77
C MET A 1 -9.64 -1.44 -49.57
N PRO A 2 -9.43 -0.88 -48.37
CA PRO A 2 -8.34 0.05 -48.14
C PRO A 2 -6.99 -0.66 -48.36
N ILE A 3 -6.02 0.08 -48.89
CA ILE A 3 -4.63 -0.37 -49.03
C ILE A 3 -3.93 -0.05 -47.71
N CYS A 4 -3.24 -1.03 -47.13
CA CYS A 4 -2.51 -0.88 -45.88
C CYS A 4 -1.03 -1.06 -46.12
N ASP A 5 -0.23 -0.10 -45.65
CA ASP A 5 1.22 -0.16 -45.69
C ASP A 5 1.80 -0.62 -44.34
N PRO A 6 2.90 -1.39 -44.34
CA PRO A 6 3.55 -1.80 -43.10
C PRO A 6 4.28 -0.63 -42.44
N CYS A 7 4.37 -0.67 -41.10
CA CYS A 7 5.11 0.33 -40.34
C CYS A 7 6.61 0.39 -40.70
N GLU A 8 7.17 1.59 -40.63
CA GLU A 8 8.61 1.81 -40.81
C GLU A 8 9.41 1.23 -39.62
N PRO A 9 10.68 0.84 -39.82
CA PRO A 9 11.55 0.43 -38.72
C PRO A 9 11.61 1.50 -37.62
N GLY A 10 11.40 1.11 -36.36
CA GLY A 10 11.30 2.06 -35.25
C GLY A 10 9.88 2.59 -34.98
N SER A 11 8.87 2.02 -35.65
CA SER A 11 7.45 2.29 -35.37
C SER A 11 6.62 1.00 -35.36
N PHE A 12 5.47 1.03 -34.68
CA PHE A 12 4.62 -0.15 -34.49
C PHE A 12 3.12 0.21 -34.41
N LEU A 13 2.27 -0.77 -34.72
CA LEU A 13 0.85 -0.78 -34.40
C LEU A 13 0.43 -2.20 -33.99
N THR A 14 -0.08 -2.36 -32.76
CA THR A 14 -0.31 -3.69 -32.16
C THR A 14 -1.52 -4.43 -32.71
N TYR A 15 -2.60 -3.70 -32.97
CA TYR A 15 -3.90 -4.28 -33.34
C TYR A 15 -4.32 -3.77 -34.72
N PRO A 16 -5.15 -4.51 -35.47
CA PRO A 16 -5.77 -4.00 -36.70
C PRO A 16 -6.48 -2.68 -36.43
N ASN A 17 -6.16 -1.66 -37.22
CA ASN A 17 -6.64 -0.31 -37.01
C ASN A 17 -6.74 0.43 -38.37
N GLY A 18 -7.26 1.65 -38.34
CA GLY A 18 -7.34 2.55 -39.50
C GLY A 18 -6.49 3.80 -39.33
N GLU A 19 -5.44 3.73 -38.52
CA GLU A 19 -4.54 4.86 -38.25
C GLU A 19 -3.72 5.19 -39.51
N THR A 20 -3.50 6.48 -39.75
CA THR A 20 -2.73 6.94 -40.92
C THR A 20 -1.22 6.94 -40.68
N SER A 21 -0.80 6.71 -39.43
CA SER A 21 0.60 6.73 -39.01
C SER A 21 0.89 5.67 -37.93
N CYS A 22 2.12 5.15 -37.91
CA CYS A 22 2.52 4.19 -36.88
C CYS A 22 3.04 4.88 -35.63
N GLN A 23 2.89 4.24 -34.47
CA GLN A 23 3.38 4.77 -33.21
C GLN A 23 4.90 4.60 -33.11
N PRO A 24 5.67 5.61 -32.68
CA PRO A 24 7.10 5.45 -32.49
C PRO A 24 7.38 4.47 -31.35
N CYS A 25 8.43 3.66 -31.49
CA CYS A 25 8.86 2.77 -30.43
C CYS A 25 9.35 3.56 -29.21
N ALA A 26 8.95 3.12 -28.02
CA ALA A 26 9.51 3.64 -26.77
C ALA A 26 10.97 3.20 -26.61
N LYS A 27 11.77 4.05 -25.95
CA LYS A 27 13.14 3.72 -25.55
C LYS A 27 13.16 3.36 -24.06
N CYS A 28 13.94 2.35 -23.71
CA CYS A 28 14.19 2.07 -22.30
C CYS A 28 15.02 3.19 -21.67
N ARG A 29 14.72 3.50 -20.42
CA ARG A 29 15.47 4.45 -19.60
C ARG A 29 16.83 3.88 -19.16
N GLU A 30 17.64 4.71 -18.53
CA GLU A 30 18.96 4.31 -18.03
C GLU A 30 18.91 3.29 -16.89
N ASP A 31 17.83 3.22 -16.12
CA ASP A 31 17.59 2.26 -15.04
C ASP A 31 16.97 0.94 -15.54
N GLN A 32 16.68 0.87 -16.84
CA GLN A 32 16.03 -0.26 -17.51
C GLN A 32 16.94 -0.96 -18.52
N GLU A 33 16.58 -2.19 -18.86
CA GLU A 33 17.16 -2.97 -19.93
C GLU A 33 16.08 -3.42 -20.92
N MET A 34 16.48 -3.53 -22.19
CA MET A 34 15.59 -4.01 -23.25
C MET A 34 15.54 -5.53 -23.21
N VAL A 35 14.32 -6.07 -23.04
CA VAL A 35 14.09 -7.54 -23.05
C VAL A 35 13.41 -8.02 -24.32
N ALA A 36 12.71 -7.13 -25.02
CA ALA A 36 12.19 -7.41 -26.35
C ALA A 36 12.39 -6.20 -27.25
N ALA A 37 12.95 -6.43 -28.43
CA ALA A 37 13.15 -5.39 -29.43
C ALA A 37 11.81 -4.91 -30.00
N CYS A 38 11.78 -3.66 -30.48
CA CYS A 38 10.61 -3.15 -31.18
C CYS A 38 10.43 -3.86 -32.53
N THR A 39 9.18 -4.13 -32.89
CA THR A 39 8.80 -4.68 -34.19
C THR A 39 7.69 -3.85 -34.81
N ARG A 40 7.33 -4.09 -36.07
CA ARG A 40 6.23 -3.39 -36.75
C ARG A 40 4.86 -3.59 -36.08
N THR A 41 4.74 -4.59 -35.20
CA THR A 41 3.48 -4.98 -34.54
C THR A 41 3.59 -4.96 -33.01
N SER A 42 4.73 -4.58 -32.45
CA SER A 42 4.90 -4.56 -30.99
C SER A 42 5.89 -3.47 -30.58
N ASN A 43 5.55 -2.75 -29.52
CA ASN A 43 6.50 -1.85 -28.90
C ASN A 43 7.70 -2.61 -28.36
N GLN A 44 8.80 -1.91 -28.14
CA GLN A 44 9.91 -2.38 -27.33
C GLN A 44 9.45 -2.65 -25.90
N GLN A 45 9.91 -3.75 -25.30
CA GLN A 45 9.64 -4.08 -23.91
C GLN A 45 10.87 -3.81 -23.05
N CYS A 46 10.66 -3.07 -21.96
CA CYS A 46 11.67 -2.67 -21.00
C CYS A 46 11.37 -3.29 -19.64
N GLN A 47 12.41 -3.68 -18.91
CA GLN A 47 12.34 -4.08 -17.51
C GLN A 47 13.43 -3.38 -16.71
N CYS A 48 13.32 -3.34 -15.37
CA CYS A 48 14.38 -2.82 -14.52
C CYS A 48 15.65 -3.66 -14.64
N LYS A 49 16.82 -3.02 -14.67
CA LYS A 49 18.11 -3.72 -14.83
C LYS A 49 18.33 -4.76 -13.73
N THR A 50 18.29 -6.02 -14.14
CA THR A 50 18.41 -7.16 -13.24
C THR A 50 19.67 -7.06 -12.36
N GLY A 51 19.51 -7.32 -11.06
CA GLY A 51 20.60 -7.31 -10.08
C GLY A 51 21.03 -5.92 -9.58
N SER A 52 20.54 -4.84 -10.18
CA SER A 52 20.83 -3.46 -9.73
C SER A 52 19.58 -2.67 -9.35
N PHE A 53 18.48 -2.92 -10.07
CA PHE A 53 17.20 -2.32 -9.80
C PHE A 53 16.07 -3.36 -9.85
N TYR A 54 14.99 -3.08 -9.13
CA TYR A 54 13.77 -3.88 -9.10
C TYR A 54 12.53 -2.99 -9.13
N CYS A 55 11.40 -3.63 -9.40
CA CYS A 55 10.09 -3.01 -9.43
C CYS A 55 9.01 -4.03 -9.03
N ASP A 56 8.37 -3.82 -7.88
CA ASP A 56 7.41 -4.75 -7.29
C ASP A 56 5.95 -4.52 -7.72
N SER A 57 5.68 -3.45 -8.47
CA SER A 57 4.35 -3.08 -8.97
C SER A 57 4.36 -2.75 -10.47
N PRO A 58 3.29 -2.98 -11.23
CA PRO A 58 3.16 -2.41 -12.58
C PRO A 58 3.32 -0.87 -12.64
N ASP A 59 3.21 -0.16 -11.51
CA ASP A 59 3.27 1.31 -11.41
C ASP A 59 4.68 1.91 -11.42
N CYS A 60 5.75 1.14 -11.65
CA CYS A 60 7.10 1.69 -11.85
C CYS A 60 7.28 2.40 -13.20
N THR A 61 6.21 2.99 -13.71
CA THR A 61 6.15 3.79 -14.93
C THR A 61 7.19 4.91 -14.88
N GLU A 62 7.44 5.48 -13.69
CA GLU A 62 8.35 6.62 -13.53
C GLU A 62 9.81 6.22 -13.24
N SER A 63 10.08 5.21 -12.39
CA SER A 63 11.44 4.84 -11.98
C SER A 63 11.53 3.44 -11.36
N CYS A 64 12.69 2.79 -11.49
CA CYS A 64 13.03 1.53 -10.83
C CYS A 64 13.72 1.77 -9.47
N TYR A 65 13.46 0.91 -8.48
CA TYR A 65 14.07 0.99 -7.16
C TYR A 65 15.41 0.28 -7.12
N ARG A 66 16.41 0.86 -6.44
CA ARG A 66 17.72 0.22 -6.30
C ARG A 66 17.63 -0.98 -5.34
N CYS A 67 18.25 -2.09 -5.73
CA CYS A 67 18.34 -3.28 -4.88
C CYS A 67 19.06 -2.97 -3.56
N ARG A 68 18.51 -3.47 -2.45
CA ARG A 68 19.17 -3.48 -1.14
C ARG A 68 20.41 -4.36 -1.19
N ARG A 69 21.47 -3.91 -0.51
CA ARG A 69 22.67 -4.73 -0.25
C ARG A 69 22.58 -5.30 1.15
N CYS A 70 22.86 -6.58 1.28
CA CYS A 70 22.94 -7.23 2.58
C CYS A 70 24.32 -6.99 3.21
N SER A 71 24.36 -6.75 4.52
CA SER A 71 25.60 -6.77 5.30
C SER A 71 26.09 -8.19 5.59
N GLY A 72 25.18 -9.17 5.61
CA GLY A 72 25.46 -10.58 5.81
C GLY A 72 25.07 -11.43 4.60
N ALA A 73 24.57 -12.65 4.86
CA ALA A 73 24.18 -13.56 3.80
C ALA A 73 22.94 -13.08 3.03
N THR A 74 22.90 -13.37 1.73
CA THR A 74 21.75 -13.11 0.87
C THR A 74 20.91 -14.39 0.76
N LEU A 75 19.70 -14.37 1.30
CA LEU A 75 18.75 -15.48 1.19
C LEU A 75 18.11 -15.56 -0.20
N ARG A 76 17.77 -14.40 -0.78
CA ARG A 76 17.25 -14.30 -2.13
C ARG A 76 17.88 -13.12 -2.86
N PRO A 77 18.48 -13.32 -4.04
CA PRO A 77 19.06 -12.22 -4.80
C PRO A 77 17.97 -11.27 -5.31
N CYS A 78 18.35 -10.02 -5.56
CA CYS A 78 17.51 -9.07 -6.26
C CYS A 78 17.22 -9.54 -7.69
N ASN A 79 16.02 -9.28 -8.17
CA ASN A 79 15.60 -9.49 -9.56
C ASN A 79 14.84 -8.24 -10.06
N ALA A 80 14.58 -8.14 -11.36
CA ALA A 80 13.86 -7.02 -11.98
C ALA A 80 12.50 -6.74 -11.32
N THR A 81 11.89 -7.73 -10.65
CA THR A 81 10.58 -7.60 -10.00
C THR A 81 10.58 -7.68 -8.47
N SER A 82 11.74 -7.89 -7.83
CA SER A 82 11.78 -8.07 -6.37
C SER A 82 13.13 -7.70 -5.78
N ASP A 83 13.09 -7.06 -4.60
CA ASP A 83 14.31 -6.73 -3.85
C ASP A 83 15.05 -7.96 -3.33
N THR A 84 16.32 -7.74 -2.95
CA THR A 84 17.15 -8.68 -2.21
C THR A 84 16.53 -8.99 -0.85
N VAL A 85 16.47 -10.28 -0.49
CA VAL A 85 16.12 -10.73 0.86
C VAL A 85 17.40 -11.11 1.58
N CYS A 86 17.66 -10.46 2.71
CA CYS A 86 18.84 -10.69 3.53
C CYS A 86 18.55 -11.68 4.65
N ASP A 87 19.56 -12.46 5.03
CA ASP A 87 19.55 -13.28 6.23
C ASP A 87 19.65 -12.35 7.44
N THR A 88 18.62 -12.34 8.28
CA THR A 88 18.59 -11.49 9.47
C THR A 88 19.28 -12.18 10.63
N GLU A 89 20.53 -11.78 10.91
CA GLU A 89 21.04 -11.70 12.29
C GLU A 89 21.06 -10.21 12.72
N PRO A 90 20.83 -9.88 14.00
CA PRO A 90 20.38 -8.54 14.39
C PRO A 90 21.51 -7.50 14.31
N GLY A 91 21.47 -6.67 13.27
CA GLY A 91 22.24 -5.41 13.16
C GLY A 91 21.28 -4.22 13.09
N PRO A 92 21.67 -3.04 13.60
CA PRO A 92 20.77 -2.09 14.24
C PRO A 92 19.66 -1.63 13.30
N GLU A 93 18.47 -1.77 13.83
CA GLU A 93 17.18 -1.33 13.33
C GLU A 93 17.30 0.00 12.58
N THR A 94 16.94 0.03 11.29
CA THR A 94 16.58 1.29 10.64
C THR A 94 15.47 1.96 11.47
N PRO A 95 15.55 3.26 11.77
CA PRO A 95 14.51 3.96 12.52
C PRO A 95 13.29 4.11 11.62
N GLY A 96 12.37 3.16 11.68
CA GLY A 96 11.19 3.15 10.82
C GLY A 96 10.22 2.09 11.30
N GLU A 97 9.25 2.54 12.09
CA GLU A 97 8.05 1.81 12.51
C GLU A 97 8.25 0.64 13.47
N LYS A 98 8.79 0.93 14.67
CA LYS A 98 8.21 0.26 15.84
C LYS A 98 6.76 0.75 15.93
N LYS A 99 5.78 -0.08 15.54
CA LYS A 99 4.44 0.01 16.13
C LYS A 99 4.56 -0.40 17.60
N SER A 100 5.22 0.47 18.36
CA SER A 100 5.18 0.49 19.80
C SER A 100 3.71 0.61 20.13
N GLN A 101 3.16 -0.46 20.69
CA GLN A 101 1.83 -0.51 21.27
C GLN A 101 1.84 0.39 22.52
N TYR A 102 2.03 1.69 22.30
CA TYR A 102 1.74 2.74 23.25
C TYR A 102 0.22 2.92 23.17
N VAL A 103 -0.50 1.99 23.81
CA VAL A 103 -1.88 2.26 24.20
C VAL A 103 -1.77 3.45 25.14
N SER A 104 -1.98 4.63 24.55
CA SER A 104 -1.85 5.94 25.18
C SER A 104 -2.43 5.86 26.59
N GLY A 105 -1.67 6.30 27.59
CA GLY A 105 -2.12 6.33 28.99
C GLY A 105 -3.49 7.00 29.16
N TYR A 106 -3.93 7.77 28.16
CA TYR A 106 -5.29 8.25 27.98
C TYR A 106 -6.36 7.14 28.01
N ILE A 107 -6.21 6.04 27.26
CA ILE A 107 -7.20 4.94 27.23
C ILE A 107 -7.35 4.33 28.63
N VAL A 108 -6.22 4.07 29.30
CA VAL A 108 -6.22 3.54 30.67
C VAL A 108 -6.86 4.54 31.64
N ALA A 109 -6.55 5.83 31.52
CA ALA A 109 -7.14 6.87 32.35
C ALA A 109 -8.65 7.02 32.14
N VAL A 110 -9.13 6.94 30.89
CA VAL A 110 -10.57 6.99 30.57
C VAL A 110 -11.30 5.79 31.16
N VAL A 111 -10.74 4.57 31.04
CA VAL A 111 -11.34 3.36 31.63
C VAL A 111 -11.45 3.49 33.15
N ILE A 112 -10.39 3.96 33.82
CA ILE A 112 -10.40 4.17 35.28
C ILE A 112 -11.45 5.22 35.67
N ALA A 113 -11.53 6.34 34.94
CA ALA A 113 -12.50 7.40 35.21
C ALA A 113 -13.95 6.90 35.07
N VAL A 114 -14.25 6.10 34.04
CA VAL A 114 -15.58 5.51 33.83
C VAL A 114 -15.93 4.54 34.96
N LEU A 115 -14.99 3.68 35.39
CA LEU A 115 -15.22 2.75 36.49
C LEU A 115 -15.50 3.49 37.81
N LEU A 116 -14.72 4.52 38.13
CA LEU A 116 -14.95 5.34 39.32
C LEU A 116 -16.31 6.05 39.26
N PHE A 117 -16.69 6.57 38.09
CA PHE A 117 -17.98 7.20 37.89
C PHE A 117 -19.12 6.20 38.12
N LEU A 118 -19.06 5.01 37.52
CA LEU A 118 -20.06 3.95 37.74
C LEU A 118 -20.15 3.54 39.22
N ILE A 119 -19.01 3.37 39.90
CA ILE A 119 -18.98 3.05 41.33
C ILE A 119 -19.64 4.17 42.14
N ILE A 120 -19.32 5.44 41.88
CA ILE A 120 -19.93 6.58 42.59
C ILE A 120 -21.44 6.64 42.34
N TYR A 121 -21.89 6.42 41.11
CA TYR A 121 -23.31 6.40 40.76
C TYR A 121 -24.04 5.20 41.38
N CYS A 122 -23.43 4.02 41.40
CA CYS A 122 -23.96 2.85 42.11
C CYS A 122 -23.99 3.09 43.62
N CYS A 123 -22.93 3.62 44.23
CA CYS A 123 -22.88 3.91 45.67
C CYS A 123 -23.87 5.01 46.08
N LYS A 124 -24.09 6.03 45.23
CA LYS A 124 -25.13 7.05 45.46
C LYS A 124 -26.54 6.52 45.19
N GLY A 125 -26.71 5.63 44.22
CA GLY A 125 -27.97 4.96 43.90
C GLY A 125 -28.40 4.00 45.00
N GLN A 126 -27.47 3.22 45.56
CA GLN A 126 -27.71 2.30 46.69
C GLN A 126 -28.02 3.07 47.99
N ARG A 127 -27.49 4.28 48.18
CA ARG A 127 -27.91 5.19 49.28
C ARG A 127 -29.30 5.80 49.08
N LYS A 128 -29.93 5.61 47.92
CA LYS A 128 -31.25 6.17 47.57
C LYS A 128 -32.31 5.11 47.25
N LEU A 129 -32.00 3.81 47.31
CA LEU A 129 -32.97 2.73 47.15
C LEU A 129 -33.00 1.83 48.40
N ALA A 130 -33.70 2.33 49.42
CA ALA A 130 -34.56 1.48 50.25
C ALA A 130 -35.67 0.86 49.34
N PRO A 131 -36.26 -0.30 49.70
CA PRO A 131 -37.13 -1.03 48.80
C PRO A 131 -38.49 -0.34 48.65
N GLY A 132 -38.98 -0.20 47.42
CA GLY A 132 -40.41 -0.02 47.15
C GLY A 132 -40.77 1.04 46.12
N VAL A 133 -41.53 0.59 45.12
CA VAL A 133 -42.47 1.33 44.25
C VAL A 133 -41.94 1.74 42.84
N TRP A 134 -42.26 0.89 41.86
CA TRP A 134 -42.57 1.24 40.46
C TRP A 134 -43.99 1.89 40.36
N PRO A 135 -44.46 2.53 39.26
CA PRO A 135 -43.92 2.54 37.87
C PRO A 135 -43.99 3.90 37.09
N HIS A 136 -43.15 4.02 36.05
CA HIS A 136 -43.50 4.47 34.68
C HIS A 136 -44.19 5.85 34.44
N GLN A 137 -43.45 6.96 34.27
CA GLN A 137 -43.88 8.06 33.37
C GLN A 137 -42.79 9.12 33.02
N TRP A 138 -41.75 8.80 32.26
CA TRP A 138 -40.90 9.86 31.63
C TRP A 138 -40.52 9.62 30.17
N LEU A 139 -41.02 8.54 29.56
CA LEU A 139 -40.84 8.24 28.13
C LEU A 139 -41.64 9.14 27.16
N VAL A 140 -42.26 10.24 27.60
CA VAL A 140 -43.16 11.04 26.74
C VAL A 140 -42.72 12.50 26.56
N ARG A 141 -41.55 12.93 27.07
CA ARG A 141 -41.17 14.36 27.05
C ARG A 141 -39.89 14.75 26.30
N PHE A 142 -39.25 13.84 25.58
CA PHE A 142 -38.10 14.18 24.72
C PHE A 142 -38.35 14.05 23.21
N TRP A 143 -39.61 13.82 22.80
CA TRP A 143 -40.07 13.91 21.41
C TRP A 143 -40.73 15.30 21.15
N LYS A 144 -39.99 16.37 21.50
CA LYS A 144 -40.28 17.77 21.13
C LYS A 144 -39.03 18.60 21.45
N GLY A 145 -38.20 18.77 20.44
CA GLY A 145 -36.94 19.52 20.41
C GLY A 145 -36.27 19.28 19.08
#